data_AF-A0A094AWZ6-F1
#
_entry.id   AF-A0A094AWZ6-F1
#
_cell.length_a   1.000
_cell.length_b   1.000
_cell.length_c   1.000
_cell.angle_alpha   90.00
_cell.angle_beta   90.00
_cell.angle_gamma   90.00
#
_symmetry.space_group_name_H-M   'P 1'
#
loop_
_entity.id
_entity.type
_entity.pdbx_description
1 polymer ?
#
loop_
_entity_poly.entity_id
_entity_poly.type
_entity_poly.pdbx_seq_one_letter_code
_entity_poly.pdbx_strand_id
1 'polypeptide(L)'
;QGHVYTAPLGVASTFDFRNVSAGSYLLDVVGGTHVFAPLRVDIAEGEGQDAVQAWGTWRGNEWENKGEVVEVGVWGRDGRVVEVKAVGPKEYLIERTGFSPLSILKNPMILMAGVAMLLMFGMPKLMENMDPETRAEFEERQKSSPMNSLLNGQASQGGAANFDAAAWLAGTPAKKAGGQAAEKGVTR
;
A
#
# COMPACT_ATOMS: atom_id res chain seq x y z
N GLN A 1 -19.09 30.07 20.85
CA GLN A 1 -19.50 30.02 19.43
C GLN A 1 -18.23 29.77 18.62
N GLY A 2 -18.25 28.89 17.62
CA GLY A 2 -17.07 28.70 16.77
C GLY A 2 -16.97 29.85 15.76
N HIS A 3 -15.84 30.54 15.72
CA HIS A 3 -15.56 31.56 14.71
C HIS A 3 -14.88 30.89 13.51
N VAL A 4 -15.40 31.17 12.31
CA VAL A 4 -14.82 30.68 11.04
C VAL A 4 -14.40 31.89 10.22
N TYR A 5 -13.15 31.89 9.79
CA TYR A 5 -12.57 32.91 8.94
C TYR A 5 -12.15 32.27 7.61
N THR A 6 -12.26 33.03 6.52
CA THR A 6 -11.86 32.56 5.19
C THR A 6 -11.13 33.69 4.48
N ALA A 7 -9.99 33.38 3.87
CA ALA A 7 -9.19 34.31 3.10
C ALA A 7 -8.82 33.66 1.75
N PRO A 8 -8.99 34.37 0.62
CA PRO A 8 -8.55 33.88 -0.68
C PRO A 8 -7.03 33.98 -0.81
N LEU A 9 -6.45 33.16 -1.69
CA LEU A 9 -5.03 33.25 -2.06
C LEU A 9 -4.78 34.50 -2.91
N GLY A 10 -3.84 35.33 -2.47
CA GLY A 10 -3.36 36.52 -3.17
C GLY A 10 -2.29 36.23 -4.21
N VAL A 11 -1.95 37.24 -5.00
CA VAL A 11 -0.98 37.15 -6.12
C VAL A 11 0.44 36.81 -5.69
N ALA A 12 0.80 37.10 -4.43
CA ALA A 12 2.11 36.80 -3.85
C ALA A 12 2.18 35.40 -3.23
N SER A 13 1.21 34.52 -3.49
CA SER A 13 1.06 33.21 -2.84
C SER A 13 0.88 33.32 -1.31
N THR A 14 0.25 34.41 -0.86
CA THR A 14 -0.09 34.66 0.56
C THR A 14 -1.60 34.79 0.72
N PHE A 15 -2.11 34.56 1.93
CA PHE A 15 -3.49 34.86 2.29
C PHE A 15 -3.49 35.56 3.65
N ASP A 16 -4.32 36.59 3.79
CA ASP A 16 -4.29 37.47 4.95
C ASP A 16 -5.58 37.35 5.76
N PHE A 17 -5.45 36.98 7.03
CA PHE A 17 -6.55 37.02 7.99
C PHE A 17 -6.45 38.30 8.82
N ARG A 18 -7.55 39.06 8.88
CA ARG A 18 -7.63 40.34 9.62
C ARG A 18 -8.71 40.24 10.68
N ASN A 19 -8.51 40.94 11.80
CA ASN A 19 -9.47 41.02 12.91
C ASN A 19 -9.90 39.64 13.44
N VAL A 20 -8.94 38.72 13.58
CA VAL A 20 -9.17 37.41 14.19
C VAL A 20 -9.17 37.59 15.71
N SER A 21 -10.22 37.13 16.38
CA SER A 21 -10.31 37.20 17.84
C SER A 21 -9.29 36.28 18.51
N ALA A 22 -8.95 36.56 19.77
CA ALA A 22 -8.12 35.64 20.54
C ALA A 22 -8.79 34.28 20.70
N GLY A 23 -7.99 33.22 20.67
CA GLY A 23 -8.45 31.84 20.70
C GLY A 23 -7.55 30.89 19.92
N SER A 24 -7.95 29.63 19.90
CA SER A 24 -7.25 28.56 19.19
C SER A 24 -8.00 28.19 17.92
N TYR A 25 -7.29 28.21 16.79
CA TYR A 25 -7.85 27.98 15.47
C TYR A 25 -7.14 26.84 14.75
N LEU A 26 -7.88 26.15 13.88
CA LEU A 26 -7.33 25.22 12.91
C LEU A 26 -7.23 25.94 11.57
N LEU A 27 -6.01 26.11 11.06
CA LEU A 27 -5.75 26.58 9.71
C LEU A 27 -5.67 25.38 8.76
N ASP A 28 -6.57 25.35 7.78
CA ASP A 28 -6.57 24.37 6.70
C ASP A 28 -6.56 25.09 5.36
N VAL A 29 -5.68 24.65 4.45
CA VAL A 29 -5.54 25.24 3.11
C VAL A 29 -6.14 24.28 2.09
N VAL A 30 -7.26 24.69 1.52
CA VAL A 30 -7.99 23.91 0.53
C VAL A 30 -7.53 24.31 -0.87
N GLY A 31 -6.79 23.42 -1.54
CA GLY A 31 -6.35 23.60 -2.92
C GLY A 31 -6.79 22.45 -3.84
N GLY A 32 -6.84 22.71 -5.15
CA GLY A 32 -7.18 21.68 -6.14
C GLY A 32 -6.03 20.72 -6.45
N THR A 33 -4.78 21.16 -6.37
CA THR A 33 -3.63 20.40 -6.89
C THR A 33 -2.74 19.79 -5.82
N HIS A 34 -2.66 20.40 -4.64
CA HIS A 34 -1.79 19.95 -3.55
C HIS A 34 -2.56 19.83 -2.23
N VAL A 35 -2.06 18.95 -1.38
CA VAL A 35 -2.43 18.86 0.03
C VAL A 35 -1.44 19.68 0.83
N PHE A 36 -1.94 20.44 1.81
CA PHE A 36 -1.13 21.23 2.73
C PHE A 36 -1.24 20.65 4.14
N ALA A 37 -0.18 20.82 4.93
CA ALA A 37 -0.19 20.38 6.33
C ALA A 37 -1.10 21.32 7.14
N PRO A 38 -2.07 20.79 7.91
CA PRO A 38 -2.91 21.64 8.74
C PRO A 38 -2.08 22.17 9.92
N LEU A 39 -2.37 23.41 10.32
CA LEU A 39 -1.70 24.08 11.43
C LEU A 39 -2.70 24.43 12.52
N ARG A 40 -2.32 24.27 13.77
CA ARG A 40 -2.98 24.91 14.90
C ARG A 40 -2.37 26.29 15.09
N VAL A 41 -3.20 27.32 15.16
CA VAL A 41 -2.78 28.70 15.40
C VAL A 41 -3.47 29.21 16.65
N ASP A 42 -2.71 29.52 17.69
CA ASP A 42 -3.22 30.16 18.90
C ASP A 42 -2.93 31.67 18.82
N ILE A 43 -3.96 32.47 19.10
CA ILE A 43 -3.93 33.94 19.11
C ILE A 43 -4.24 34.42 20.53
N ALA A 44 -3.33 35.19 21.13
CA ALA A 44 -3.50 35.78 22.45
C ALA A 44 -4.11 37.20 22.36
N GLU A 45 -4.73 37.68 23.45
CA GLU A 45 -5.31 39.05 23.53
C GLU A 45 -4.26 40.18 23.63
N GLY A 46 -2.97 39.86 23.46
CA GLY A 46 -1.86 40.82 23.58
C GLY A 46 -1.21 41.18 22.25
N GLU A 47 -0.51 42.31 22.24
CA GLU A 47 0.38 42.71 21.15
C GLU A 47 1.81 42.27 21.46
N GLY A 48 2.50 41.62 20.53
CA GLY A 48 3.88 41.17 20.77
C GLY A 48 4.31 39.97 19.94
N GLN A 49 5.55 39.53 20.13
CA GLN A 49 6.11 38.37 19.43
C GLN A 49 5.32 37.09 19.75
N ASP A 50 4.85 36.96 20.99
CA ASP A 50 4.11 35.79 21.48
C ASP A 50 2.60 35.84 21.22
N ALA A 51 2.11 36.88 20.54
CA ALA A 51 0.69 37.07 20.25
C ALA A 51 0.12 35.99 19.33
N VAL A 52 0.95 35.42 18.47
CA VAL A 52 0.58 34.35 17.53
C VAL A 52 1.58 33.22 17.67
N GLN A 53 1.08 32.03 17.92
CA GLN A 53 1.89 30.81 17.99
C GLN A 53 1.28 29.76 17.07
N ALA A 54 2.13 28.99 16.38
CA ALA A 54 1.69 27.99 15.43
C ALA A 54 2.35 26.64 15.70
N TRP A 55 1.59 25.56 15.49
CA TRP A 55 2.06 24.19 15.59
C TRP A 55 1.54 23.37 14.41
N GLY A 56 2.35 22.44 13.91
CA GLY A 56 1.91 21.37 13.04
C GLY A 56 0.90 20.49 13.77
N THR A 57 -0.23 20.19 13.13
CA THR A 57 -1.24 19.30 13.69
C THR A 57 -1.66 18.24 12.68
N TRP A 58 -2.31 17.18 13.14
CA TRP A 58 -2.83 16.10 12.32
C TRP A 58 -4.26 15.78 12.72
N ARG A 59 -5.07 15.43 11.72
CA ARG A 59 -6.44 14.98 11.96
C ARG A 59 -6.40 13.70 12.80
N GLY A 60 -7.15 13.69 13.90
CA GLY A 60 -7.23 12.56 14.83
C GLY A 60 -6.44 12.74 16.12
N ASN A 61 -5.57 13.75 16.24
CA ASN A 61 -4.93 14.08 17.51
C ASN A 61 -5.87 14.86 18.42
N GLU A 62 -5.74 14.68 19.74
CA GLU A 62 -6.40 15.54 20.73
C GLU A 62 -5.98 16.99 20.55
N TRP A 63 -6.90 17.93 20.76
CA TRP A 63 -6.61 19.35 20.54
C TRP A 63 -5.45 19.83 21.41
N GLU A 64 -5.37 19.39 22.67
CA GLU A 64 -4.32 19.75 23.61
C GLU A 64 -2.92 19.26 23.21
N ASN A 65 -2.84 18.24 22.34
CA ASN A 65 -1.57 17.72 21.84
C ASN A 65 -1.00 18.66 20.76
N LYS A 66 -0.15 19.59 21.21
CA LYS A 66 0.61 20.49 20.35
C LYS A 66 1.76 19.72 19.71
N GLY A 67 1.74 19.63 18.38
CA GLY A 67 2.79 18.97 17.61
C GLY A 67 4.05 19.84 17.47
N GLU A 68 4.74 19.68 16.35
CA GLU A 68 5.95 20.45 16.02
C GLU A 68 5.67 21.96 16.01
N VAL A 69 6.49 22.75 16.70
CA VAL A 69 6.37 24.21 16.70
C VAL A 69 6.75 24.74 15.33
N VAL A 70 5.88 25.56 14.73
CA VAL A 70 6.16 26.27 13.48
C VAL A 70 6.62 27.67 13.82
N GLU A 71 7.76 28.07 13.28
CA GLU A 71 8.29 29.42 13.49
C GLU A 71 7.34 30.47 12.93
N VAL A 72 7.00 31.44 13.78
CA VAL A 72 6.16 32.58 13.40
C VAL A 72 7.07 33.75 13.06
N GLY A 73 7.11 34.12 11.78
CA GLY A 73 7.85 35.26 11.29
C GLY A 73 7.14 36.59 11.53
N VAL A 74 7.85 37.68 11.25
CA VAL A 74 7.31 39.04 11.28
C VAL A 74 7.05 39.52 9.85
N TRP A 75 5.85 40.05 9.62
CA TRP A 75 5.48 40.66 8.34
C TRP A 75 5.21 42.16 8.51
N GLY A 76 6.07 42.99 7.92
CA GLY A 76 5.98 44.44 8.09
C GLY A 76 6.25 44.88 9.52
N ARG A 77 5.48 45.85 10.03
CA ARG A 77 5.68 46.42 11.36
C ARG A 77 5.05 45.56 12.47
N ASP A 78 3.80 45.14 12.26
CA ASP A 78 3.00 44.50 13.30
C ASP A 78 2.40 43.15 12.86
N GLY A 79 2.60 42.75 11.60
CA GLY A 79 2.09 41.49 11.08
C GLY A 79 2.86 40.27 11.57
N ARG A 80 2.17 39.14 11.63
CA ARG A 80 2.76 37.82 11.89
C ARG A 80 2.51 36.93 10.68
N VAL A 81 3.51 36.15 10.31
CA VAL A 81 3.44 35.25 9.16
C VAL A 81 3.81 33.84 9.57
N VAL A 82 3.05 32.88 9.08
CA VAL A 82 3.29 31.45 9.30
C VAL A 82 3.41 30.81 7.93
N GLU A 83 4.49 30.07 7.70
CA GLU A 83 4.67 29.35 6.46
C GLU A 83 3.83 28.06 6.46
N VAL A 84 3.09 27.82 5.38
CA VAL A 84 2.33 26.58 5.20
C VAL A 84 3.01 25.71 4.17
N LYS A 85 3.38 24.49 4.57
CA LYS A 85 4.07 23.54 3.72
C LYS A 85 3.09 22.69 2.92
N ALA A 86 3.35 22.56 1.61
CA ALA A 86 2.71 21.57 0.77
C ALA A 86 3.28 20.17 1.09
N VAL A 87 2.39 19.21 1.37
CA VAL A 87 2.74 17.82 1.70
C VAL A 87 2.97 17.01 0.43
N GLY A 88 2.14 17.23 -0.60
CA GLY A 88 2.25 16.52 -1.88
C GLY A 88 1.11 16.83 -2.85
N PRO A 89 1.22 16.37 -4.12
CA PRO A 89 0.16 16.53 -5.11
C PRO A 89 -1.06 15.68 -4.77
N LYS A 90 -2.23 16.10 -5.24
CA LYS A 90 -3.48 15.34 -5.14
C LYS A 90 -3.62 14.43 -6.36
N GLU A 91 -3.58 13.14 -6.12
CA GLU A 91 -3.88 12.12 -7.13
C GLU A 91 -5.37 11.78 -7.09
N TYR A 92 -6.11 12.31 -8.06
CA TYR A 92 -7.55 12.01 -8.22
C TYR A 92 -7.81 10.81 -9.12
N LEU A 93 -6.81 10.44 -9.94
CA LEU A 93 -6.94 9.38 -10.92
C LEU A 93 -6.07 8.20 -10.50
N ILE A 94 -6.72 7.04 -10.38
CA ILE A 94 -6.02 5.77 -10.26
C ILE A 94 -5.70 5.31 -11.69
N GLU A 95 -4.42 5.18 -12.01
CA GLU A 95 -4.02 4.61 -13.30
C GLU A 95 -4.51 3.16 -13.39
N ARG A 96 -5.13 2.81 -14.52
CA ARG A 96 -5.49 1.41 -14.77
C ARG A 96 -4.20 0.64 -15.01
N THR A 97 -3.98 -0.41 -14.23
CA THR A 97 -2.93 -1.39 -14.50
C THR A 97 -3.16 -1.99 -15.88
N GLY A 98 -2.40 -1.51 -16.87
CA GLY A 98 -2.46 -1.97 -18.24
C GLY A 98 -1.84 -3.36 -18.41
N PHE A 99 -1.98 -3.90 -19.63
CA PHE A 99 -1.28 -5.11 -20.03
C PHE A 99 0.22 -4.83 -20.16
N SER A 100 1.02 -5.34 -19.23
CA SER A 100 2.48 -5.29 -19.29
C SER A 100 3.02 -6.70 -19.61
N PRO A 101 3.56 -6.93 -20.82
CA PRO A 101 4.17 -8.22 -21.18
C PRO A 101 5.27 -8.64 -20.20
N LEU A 102 5.99 -7.66 -19.65
CA LEU A 102 7.04 -7.88 -18.67
C LEU A 102 6.47 -8.31 -17.31
N SER A 103 5.30 -7.81 -16.93
CA SER A 103 4.59 -8.25 -15.70
C SER A 103 4.01 -9.66 -15.84
N ILE A 104 3.63 -10.06 -17.06
CA ILE A 104 3.17 -11.42 -17.38
C ILE A 104 4.33 -12.40 -17.26
N LEU A 105 5.50 -12.06 -17.80
CA LEU A 105 6.71 -12.88 -17.64
C LEU A 105 7.16 -12.96 -16.17
N LYS A 106 7.00 -11.88 -15.39
CA LYS A 106 7.33 -11.88 -13.95
C LYS A 106 6.29 -12.58 -13.07
N ASN A 107 5.18 -13.05 -13.64
CA ASN A 107 4.16 -13.75 -12.87
C ASN A 107 4.64 -15.18 -12.55
N PRO A 108 4.80 -15.55 -11.26
CA PRO A 108 5.31 -16.86 -10.87
C PRO A 108 4.47 -18.01 -11.42
N MET A 109 3.15 -17.84 -11.58
CA MET A 109 2.31 -18.90 -12.16
C MET A 109 2.62 -19.15 -13.64
N ILE A 110 2.92 -18.11 -14.40
CA ILE A 110 3.22 -18.22 -15.84
C ILE A 110 4.63 -18.78 -16.05
N LEU A 111 5.60 -18.39 -15.22
CA LEU A 111 6.93 -19.00 -15.23
C LEU A 111 6.89 -20.48 -14.88
N MET A 112 6.13 -20.86 -13.84
CA MET A 112 5.94 -22.26 -13.47
C MET A 112 5.26 -23.05 -14.59
N ALA A 113 4.22 -22.49 -15.22
CA ALA A 113 3.60 -23.12 -16.39
C ALA A 113 4.59 -23.26 -17.56
N GLY A 114 5.43 -22.26 -17.82
CA GLY A 114 6.46 -22.30 -18.85
C GLY A 114 7.53 -23.35 -18.57
N VAL A 115 8.04 -23.44 -17.34
CA VAL A 115 9.00 -24.47 -16.89
C VAL A 115 8.38 -25.86 -17.00
N ALA A 116 7.13 -26.03 -16.58
CA ALA A 116 6.41 -27.30 -16.70
C ALA A 116 6.27 -27.73 -18.17
N MET A 117 5.91 -26.83 -19.08
CA MET A 117 5.86 -27.13 -20.53
C MET A 117 7.24 -27.50 -21.07
N LEU A 118 8.29 -26.78 -20.67
CA LEU A 118 9.66 -27.08 -21.08
C LEU A 118 10.09 -28.47 -20.60
N LEU A 119 9.77 -28.87 -19.37
CA LEU A 119 10.06 -30.21 -18.88
C LEU A 119 9.23 -31.27 -19.62
N MET A 120 7.94 -31.04 -19.85
CA MET A 120 7.05 -31.98 -20.53
C MET A 120 7.52 -32.32 -21.96
N PHE A 121 8.00 -31.33 -22.72
CA PHE A 121 8.48 -31.53 -24.10
C PHE A 121 10.00 -31.71 -24.20
N GLY A 122 10.76 -31.20 -23.23
CA GLY A 122 12.22 -31.24 -23.20
C GLY A 122 12.80 -32.50 -22.57
N MET A 123 12.17 -33.04 -21.50
CA MET A 123 12.62 -34.30 -20.88
C MET A 123 12.63 -35.48 -21.86
N PRO A 124 11.58 -35.72 -22.67
CA PRO A 124 11.59 -36.80 -23.66
C PRO A 124 12.77 -36.69 -24.62
N LYS A 125 13.09 -35.47 -25.07
CA LYS A 125 14.21 -35.20 -25.98
C LYS A 125 15.58 -35.36 -25.32
N LEU A 126 15.70 -35.00 -24.04
CA LEU A 126 16.93 -35.22 -23.28
C LEU A 126 17.15 -36.72 -23.06
N MET A 127 16.08 -37.44 -22.69
CA MET A 127 16.13 -38.88 -22.47
C MET A 127 16.46 -39.64 -23.75
N GLU A 128 15.92 -39.25 -24.92
CA GLU A 128 16.23 -39.88 -26.22
C GLU A 128 17.73 -39.84 -26.57
N ASN A 129 18.44 -38.80 -26.15
CA ASN A 129 19.86 -38.59 -26.45
C ASN A 129 20.84 -38.97 -25.31
N MET A 130 20.36 -39.49 -24.18
CA MET A 130 21.21 -39.91 -23.05
C MET A 130 21.67 -41.37 -23.16
N ASP A 131 22.88 -41.67 -22.67
CA ASP A 131 23.46 -43.02 -22.61
C ASP A 131 22.69 -43.94 -21.64
N PRO A 132 22.61 -45.26 -21.89
CA PRO A 132 21.76 -46.20 -21.13
C PRO A 132 22.11 -46.28 -19.64
N GLU A 133 23.37 -46.05 -19.25
CA GLU A 133 23.80 -46.05 -17.85
C GLU A 133 23.27 -44.81 -17.09
N THR A 134 23.32 -43.64 -17.72
CA THR A 134 22.80 -42.39 -17.14
C THR A 134 21.28 -42.36 -17.06
N ARG A 135 20.57 -43.06 -17.94
CA ARG A 135 19.11 -43.22 -17.85
C ARG A 135 18.71 -44.05 -16.64
N ALA A 136 19.43 -45.13 -16.35
CA ALA A 136 19.16 -45.99 -15.20
C ALA A 136 19.36 -45.25 -13.87
N GLU A 137 20.44 -44.47 -13.74
CA GLU A 137 20.66 -43.62 -12.56
C GLU A 137 19.59 -42.53 -12.41
N PHE A 138 19.14 -41.95 -13.53
CA PHE A 138 18.08 -40.93 -13.53
C PHE A 138 16.72 -41.52 -13.17
N GLU A 139 16.41 -42.75 -13.62
CA GLU A 139 15.23 -43.51 -13.23
C GLU A 139 15.25 -43.92 -11.75
N GLU A 140 16.40 -44.32 -11.21
CA GLU A 140 16.57 -44.67 -9.80
C GLU A 140 16.40 -43.44 -8.89
N ARG A 141 16.91 -42.28 -9.32
CA ARG A 141 16.69 -40.99 -8.65
C ARG A 141 15.26 -40.47 -8.82
N GLN A 142 14.61 -40.74 -9.94
CA GLN A 142 13.21 -40.40 -10.16
C GLN A 142 12.24 -41.24 -9.32
N LYS A 143 12.54 -42.53 -9.13
CA LYS A 143 11.76 -43.43 -8.25
C LYS A 143 11.85 -43.01 -6.77
N SER A 144 12.94 -42.38 -6.37
CA SER A 144 13.18 -41.93 -5.00
C SER A 144 12.72 -40.48 -4.74
N SER A 145 12.28 -39.73 -5.75
CA SER A 145 11.86 -38.32 -5.58
C SER A 145 10.33 -38.20 -5.37
N PRO A 146 9.86 -37.64 -4.23
CA PRO A 146 8.44 -37.60 -3.86
C PRO A 146 7.55 -36.77 -4.80
N MET A 147 8.13 -35.85 -5.58
CA MET A 147 7.43 -35.07 -6.61
C MET A 147 6.99 -35.93 -7.82
N ASN A 148 7.75 -36.99 -8.13
CA ASN A 148 7.51 -37.81 -9.33
C ASN A 148 6.50 -38.94 -9.07
N SER A 149 6.41 -39.42 -7.81
CA SER A 149 5.34 -40.32 -7.36
C SER A 149 3.94 -39.71 -7.57
N LEU A 150 3.85 -38.39 -7.40
CA LEU A 150 2.62 -37.63 -7.60
C LEU A 150 2.30 -37.40 -9.08
N LEU A 151 3.31 -37.04 -9.88
CA LEU A 151 3.14 -36.73 -11.31
C LEU A 151 2.88 -38.01 -12.14
N ASN A 152 3.53 -39.13 -11.82
CA ASN A 152 3.35 -40.41 -12.51
C ASN A 152 2.13 -41.20 -11.98
N GLY A 153 1.73 -40.96 -10.73
CA GLY A 153 0.46 -41.45 -10.18
C GLY A 153 -0.78 -40.84 -10.85
N GLN A 154 -0.65 -39.63 -11.39
CA GLN A 154 -1.73 -38.95 -12.12
C GLN A 154 -1.82 -39.33 -13.61
N ALA A 155 -0.75 -39.90 -14.19
CA ALA A 155 -0.75 -40.36 -15.58
C ALA A 155 -1.34 -41.78 -15.75
N SER A 156 -1.46 -42.57 -14.68
CA SER A 156 -1.91 -43.98 -14.73
C SER A 156 -3.36 -44.20 -14.26
N GLN A 157 -3.98 -43.24 -13.57
CA GLN A 157 -5.41 -43.26 -13.24
C GLN A 157 -5.99 -41.87 -13.47
N GLY A 158 -6.96 -41.76 -14.39
CA GLY A 158 -7.59 -40.51 -14.80
C GLY A 158 -8.25 -39.73 -13.65
N GLY A 159 -7.46 -38.91 -12.95
CA GLY A 159 -7.89 -38.25 -11.71
C GLY A 159 -7.32 -36.84 -11.55
N ALA A 160 -7.64 -35.93 -12.48
CA ALA A 160 -7.39 -34.49 -12.32
C ALA A 160 -8.43 -33.78 -11.41
N ALA A 161 -9.26 -34.53 -10.67
CA ALA A 161 -10.35 -33.96 -9.87
C ALA A 161 -9.98 -33.71 -8.39
N ASN A 162 -8.91 -34.32 -7.87
CA ASN A 162 -8.62 -34.31 -6.42
C ASN A 162 -7.20 -33.87 -6.04
N PHE A 163 -6.39 -33.38 -6.98
CA PHE A 163 -5.07 -32.86 -6.67
C PHE A 163 -5.09 -31.34 -6.53
N ASP A 164 -5.17 -30.85 -5.29
CA ASP A 164 -5.05 -29.43 -4.95
C ASP A 164 -3.56 -29.04 -4.86
N ALA A 165 -2.99 -28.73 -6.02
CA ALA A 165 -1.61 -28.26 -6.16
C ALA A 165 -1.36 -26.94 -5.42
N ALA A 166 -2.41 -26.14 -5.16
CA ALA A 166 -2.30 -24.87 -4.46
C ALA A 166 -2.12 -25.07 -2.95
N ALA A 167 -2.86 -26.02 -2.34
CA ALA A 167 -2.70 -26.36 -0.92
C ALA A 167 -1.31 -26.91 -0.59
N TRP A 168 -0.71 -27.67 -1.53
CA TRP A 168 0.61 -28.25 -1.36
C TRP A 168 1.74 -27.20 -1.48
N LEU A 169 1.63 -26.27 -2.44
CA LEU A 169 2.58 -25.16 -2.58
C LEU A 169 2.45 -24.11 -1.48
N ALA A 170 1.27 -23.97 -0.87
CA ALA A 170 1.02 -23.11 0.28
C ALA A 170 1.47 -23.72 1.62
N GLY A 171 2.10 -24.90 1.63
CA GLY A 171 2.66 -25.54 2.83
C GLY A 171 1.60 -25.87 3.90
N THR A 172 0.33 -25.98 3.51
CA THR A 172 -0.77 -26.14 4.48
C THR A 172 -1.16 -27.62 4.59
N PRO A 173 -1.16 -28.23 5.79
CA PRO A 173 -1.57 -29.62 5.93
C PRO A 173 -3.08 -29.76 5.65
N ALA A 174 -3.43 -30.65 4.71
CA ALA A 174 -4.81 -30.94 4.33
C ALA A 174 -5.65 -31.35 5.55
N LYS A 175 -6.58 -30.48 5.97
CA LYS A 175 -7.57 -30.79 7.02
C LYS A 175 -8.88 -31.20 6.37
N LYS A 176 -9.33 -32.41 6.71
CA LYS A 176 -10.58 -33.06 6.28
C LYS A 176 -11.79 -32.14 6.41
N ALA A 177 -12.65 -32.21 5.39
CA ALA A 177 -13.98 -31.65 5.35
C ALA A 177 -14.88 -32.13 6.50
N GLY A 178 -15.69 -31.22 7.04
CA GLY A 178 -16.84 -31.55 7.87
C GLY A 178 -17.27 -30.42 8.81
N GLY A 179 -18.45 -29.84 8.54
CA GLY A 179 -19.25 -29.17 9.58
C GLY A 179 -19.51 -27.68 9.37
N GLN A 180 -20.77 -27.37 9.07
CA GLN A 180 -21.38 -26.04 9.12
C GLN A 180 -21.03 -25.29 10.41
N ALA A 181 -20.73 -23.99 10.29
CA ALA A 181 -20.94 -23.03 11.37
C ALA A 181 -21.26 -21.66 10.76
N ALA A 182 -22.42 -21.15 11.17
CA ALA A 182 -23.13 -20.02 10.60
C ALA A 182 -22.44 -18.67 10.80
N GLU A 183 -22.66 -17.78 9.83
CA GLU A 183 -22.50 -16.34 9.97
C GLU A 183 -23.28 -15.82 11.19
N LYS A 184 -22.60 -15.07 12.05
CA LYS A 184 -23.22 -13.96 12.79
C LYS A 184 -22.29 -12.76 12.72
N GLY A 185 -22.71 -11.78 11.92
CA GLY A 185 -22.18 -10.43 11.98
C GLY A 185 -22.39 -9.85 13.39
N VAL A 186 -21.34 -9.23 13.91
CA VAL A 186 -21.39 -8.40 15.11
C VAL A 186 -21.11 -6.98 14.68
N THR A 187 -22.16 -6.18 14.62
CA THR A 187 -22.10 -4.73 14.75
C THR A 187 -21.76 -4.38 16.20
N ARG A 188 -20.70 -3.61 16.39
CA ARG A 188 -20.60 -2.61 17.45
C ARG A 188 -19.76 -1.45 16.98
#